data_AF-A0A3C0BE46-F1
#
_entry.id   AF-A0A3C0BE46-F1
#
_cell.length_a   1.000
_cell.length_b   1.000
_cell.length_c   1.000
_cell.angle_alpha   90.00
_cell.angle_beta   90.00
_cell.angle_gamma   90.00
#
_symmetry.space_group_name_H-M   'P 1'
#
loop_
_entity.id
_entity.type
_entity.pdbx_description
1 polymer ?
#
loop_
_entity_poly.entity_id
_entity_poly.type
_entity_poly.pdbx_seq_one_letter_code
_entity_poly.pdbx_strand_id
1 'polypeptide(L)'
;VDGQEYGLGCYQTKFSLQSISKVLTVSLAYKILGEKLWERLGVEPSGTAFNSLSQLEVDKGIPRNPFINAGALVICDILILHLKNPKEDFLTFCRSINNNQQLNYSGRVVNSEKSVGYRNVALCNFIKSFGNIINDPNEVLDFYFHICSLEMSCQELSQTFLYLASDDFRSSDNDEILNMSQAKRINAIMQTCGFYDESGEFAFRVGLPGKSGVGGGIIAVHPNKYCIAVWSPKLNDKGNSYRGMKFLELFTTETKLSIF
;
A
#
# COMPACT_ATOMS: atom_id res chain seq x y z
N VAL A 1 18.04 4.91 6.99
CA VAL A 1 18.15 4.01 8.18
C VAL A 1 19.10 4.58 9.24
N ASP A 2 20.03 5.44 8.84
CA ASP A 2 21.03 6.14 9.65
C ASP A 2 20.56 7.53 10.15
N GLY A 3 19.27 7.85 10.02
CA GLY A 3 18.68 9.13 10.42
C GLY A 3 18.91 10.28 9.44
N GLN A 4 19.54 10.06 8.28
CA GLN A 4 19.72 11.10 7.27
C GLN A 4 18.49 11.20 6.35
N GLU A 5 18.10 12.44 6.04
CA GLU A 5 16.96 12.75 5.17
C GLU A 5 17.38 13.71 4.05
N TYR A 6 16.88 13.45 2.84
CA TYR A 6 17.12 14.28 1.66
C TYR A 6 15.83 14.50 0.90
N GLY A 7 15.59 15.73 0.45
CA GLY A 7 14.40 16.10 -0.30
C GLY A 7 14.72 17.10 -1.41
N LEU A 8 14.12 16.90 -2.58
CA LEU A 8 14.28 17.77 -3.75
C LEU A 8 12.93 18.05 -4.41
N GLY A 9 12.78 19.26 -4.96
CA GLY A 9 11.54 19.70 -5.60
C GLY A 9 10.39 19.87 -4.60
N CYS A 10 9.18 19.45 -4.98
CA CYS A 10 7.96 19.62 -4.18
C CYS A 10 7.77 18.51 -3.13
N TYR A 11 8.85 17.97 -2.55
CA TYR A 11 8.81 16.77 -1.69
C TYR A 11 7.99 16.93 -0.39
N GLN A 12 7.66 18.16 0.02
CA GLN A 12 6.78 18.47 1.16
C GLN A 12 5.31 18.69 0.77
N THR A 13 4.97 18.63 -0.52
CA THR A 13 3.59 18.77 -0.98
C THR A 13 2.81 17.49 -0.65
N LYS A 14 1.69 17.64 0.06
CA LYS A 14 0.82 16.52 0.40
C LYS A 14 0.03 16.05 -0.82
N PHE A 15 -0.12 14.74 -0.93
CA PHE A 15 -0.97 14.08 -1.91
C PHE A 15 -1.65 12.88 -1.26
N SER A 16 -2.79 12.47 -1.81
CA SER A 16 -3.48 11.26 -1.37
C SER A 16 -2.64 10.03 -1.72
N LEU A 17 -2.38 9.18 -0.73
CA LEU A 17 -1.58 7.96 -0.87
C LEU A 17 -2.17 6.97 -1.87
N GLN A 18 -3.50 6.96 -2.01
CA GLN A 18 -4.20 5.99 -2.86
C GLN A 18 -3.74 4.58 -2.50
N SER A 19 -3.47 3.72 -3.49
CA SER A 19 -3.07 2.33 -3.27
C SER A 19 -1.74 2.13 -2.53
N ILE A 20 -0.96 3.18 -2.24
CA ILE A 20 0.22 3.05 -1.37
C ILE A 20 -0.20 2.67 0.06
N SER A 21 -1.36 3.17 0.51
CA SER A 21 -1.90 2.88 1.84
C SER A 21 -2.21 1.38 2.07
N LYS A 22 -2.38 0.60 0.99
CA LYS A 22 -2.59 -0.85 1.07
C LYS A 22 -1.44 -1.57 1.78
N VAL A 23 -0.21 -1.09 1.63
CA VAL A 23 0.94 -1.65 2.35
C VAL A 23 0.77 -1.45 3.86
N LEU A 24 0.36 -0.26 4.28
CA LEU A 24 0.14 0.06 5.70
C LEU A 24 -1.01 -0.76 6.29
N THR A 25 -2.11 -0.94 5.56
CA THR A 25 -3.22 -1.78 6.02
C THR A 25 -2.83 -3.26 6.11
N VAL A 26 -2.00 -3.75 5.19
CA VAL A 26 -1.47 -5.12 5.27
C VAL A 26 -0.55 -5.27 6.46
N SER A 27 0.34 -4.31 6.70
CA SER A 27 1.21 -4.33 7.89
C SER A 27 0.42 -4.38 9.18
N LEU A 28 -0.63 -3.56 9.32
CA LEU A 28 -1.49 -3.57 10.49
C LEU A 28 -2.27 -4.89 10.64
N ALA A 29 -2.87 -5.39 9.55
CA ALA A 29 -3.59 -6.66 9.57
C ALA A 29 -2.66 -7.83 9.89
N TYR A 30 -1.44 -7.82 9.35
CA TYR A 30 -0.46 -8.88 9.57
C TYR A 30 0.10 -8.84 11.01
N LYS A 31 0.27 -7.64 11.59
CA LYS A 31 0.59 -7.47 13.01
C LYS A 31 -0.47 -8.11 13.91
N ILE A 32 -1.75 -7.94 13.57
CA ILE A 32 -2.88 -8.46 14.38
C ILE A 32 -3.06 -9.97 14.23
N LEU A 33 -3.04 -10.49 12.99
CA LEU A 33 -3.44 -11.87 12.68
C LEU A 33 -2.28 -12.85 12.49
N GLY A 34 -1.07 -12.36 12.23
CA GLY A 34 0.02 -13.23 11.79
C GLY A 34 -0.37 -14.00 10.51
N GLU A 35 0.03 -15.28 10.44
CA GLU A 35 -0.15 -16.11 9.25
C GLU A 35 -1.62 -16.33 8.85
N LYS A 36 -2.57 -16.19 9.77
CA LYS A 36 -4.01 -16.35 9.50
C LYS A 36 -4.53 -15.38 8.44
N LEU A 37 -3.82 -14.26 8.23
CA LEU A 37 -4.12 -13.31 7.15
C LEU A 37 -4.23 -14.00 5.78
N TRP A 38 -3.36 -14.99 5.52
CA TRP A 38 -3.23 -15.68 4.25
C TRP A 38 -4.29 -16.76 4.02
N GLU A 39 -5.16 -17.03 5.00
CA GLU A 39 -6.31 -17.93 4.80
C GLU A 39 -7.38 -17.28 3.91
N ARG A 40 -7.40 -15.94 3.82
CA ARG A 40 -8.40 -15.16 3.07
C ARG A 40 -7.85 -14.51 1.80
N LEU A 41 -6.54 -14.63 1.57
CA LEU A 41 -5.77 -13.89 0.57
C LEU A 41 -4.60 -14.72 0.04
N GLY A 42 -4.31 -14.61 -1.25
CA GLY A 42 -3.07 -15.11 -1.83
C GLY A 42 -1.90 -14.13 -1.70
N VAL A 43 -0.78 -14.48 -2.32
CA VAL A 43 0.44 -13.66 -2.45
C VAL A 43 0.96 -13.55 -3.89
N GLU A 44 0.18 -14.05 -4.85
CA GLU A 44 0.60 -14.17 -6.25
C GLU A 44 0.24 -12.92 -7.06
N PRO A 45 1.07 -12.52 -8.05
CA PRO A 45 0.69 -11.52 -9.02
C PRO A 45 -0.60 -11.89 -9.75
N SER A 46 -1.43 -10.90 -10.07
CA SER A 46 -2.55 -11.11 -10.98
C SER A 46 -2.06 -10.94 -12.42
N GLY A 47 -2.10 -11.99 -13.23
CA GLY A 47 -1.83 -11.91 -14.68
C GLY A 47 -2.93 -11.20 -15.49
N THR A 48 -3.91 -10.60 -14.81
CA THR A 48 -5.01 -9.83 -15.37
C THR A 48 -5.13 -8.51 -14.60
N ALA A 49 -5.79 -7.52 -15.20
CA ALA A 49 -5.97 -6.21 -14.58
C ALA A 49 -6.52 -6.31 -13.14
N PHE A 50 -6.06 -5.43 -12.25
CA PHE A 50 -6.30 -5.44 -10.80
C PHE A 50 -7.79 -5.45 -10.36
N ASN A 51 -8.71 -5.25 -11.29
CA ASN A 51 -10.16 -5.19 -11.12
C ASN A 51 -10.91 -6.28 -11.92
N SER A 52 -10.22 -7.37 -12.31
CA SER A 52 -10.80 -8.51 -13.01
C SER A 52 -11.69 -9.36 -12.10
N LEU A 53 -12.97 -9.52 -12.47
CA LEU A 53 -13.92 -10.38 -11.75
C LEU A 53 -13.77 -11.86 -12.11
N SER A 54 -13.32 -12.18 -13.32
CA SER A 54 -13.21 -13.58 -13.78
C SER A 54 -12.19 -14.38 -12.97
N GLN A 55 -11.05 -13.78 -12.65
CA GLN A 55 -10.05 -14.43 -11.80
C GLN A 55 -10.60 -14.69 -10.41
N LEU A 56 -11.34 -13.73 -9.86
CA LEU A 56 -11.94 -13.84 -8.54
C LEU A 56 -13.04 -14.91 -8.48
N GLU A 57 -13.77 -15.13 -9.58
CA GLU A 57 -14.73 -16.22 -9.72
C GLU A 57 -14.05 -17.60 -9.68
N VAL A 58 -12.97 -17.76 -10.46
CA VAL A 58 -12.16 -19.00 -10.48
C VAL A 58 -11.56 -19.29 -9.10
N ASP A 59 -11.07 -18.24 -8.42
CA ASP A 59 -10.47 -18.33 -7.09
C ASP A 59 -11.52 -18.34 -5.96
N LYS A 60 -12.82 -18.47 -6.29
CA LYS A 60 -13.94 -18.56 -5.34
C LYS A 60 -13.94 -17.43 -4.29
N GLY A 61 -13.73 -16.20 -4.75
CA GLY A 61 -13.72 -15.01 -3.91
C GLY A 61 -12.45 -14.80 -3.09
N ILE A 62 -11.38 -15.57 -3.31
CA ILE A 62 -10.07 -15.35 -2.67
C ILE A 62 -9.20 -14.49 -3.60
N PRO A 63 -8.89 -13.23 -3.24
CA PRO A 63 -8.05 -12.37 -4.05
C PRO A 63 -6.60 -12.89 -4.13
N ARG A 64 -5.97 -12.76 -5.30
CA ARG A 64 -4.60 -13.25 -5.55
C ARG A 64 -3.52 -12.64 -4.67
N ASN A 65 -3.66 -11.39 -4.27
CA ASN A 65 -2.73 -10.68 -3.39
C ASN A 65 -3.44 -9.49 -2.71
N PRO A 66 -2.88 -8.91 -1.64
CA PRO A 66 -3.54 -7.80 -0.94
C PRO A 66 -3.41 -6.43 -1.65
N PHE A 67 -2.60 -6.30 -2.70
CA PHE A 67 -2.32 -5.01 -3.35
C PHE A 67 -3.24 -4.68 -4.53
N ILE A 68 -3.94 -5.67 -5.08
CA ILE A 68 -5.11 -5.45 -5.94
C ILE A 68 -6.32 -4.98 -5.13
N ASN A 69 -7.29 -4.34 -5.77
CA ASN A 69 -8.43 -3.75 -5.05
C ASN A 69 -9.26 -4.81 -4.31
N ALA A 70 -9.47 -5.98 -4.91
CA ALA A 70 -10.16 -7.10 -4.27
C ALA A 70 -9.49 -7.50 -2.95
N GLY A 71 -8.16 -7.63 -2.95
CA GLY A 71 -7.40 -7.97 -1.75
C GLY A 71 -7.45 -6.90 -0.68
N ALA A 72 -7.33 -5.64 -1.09
CA ALA A 72 -7.41 -4.51 -0.16
C ALA A 72 -8.80 -4.39 0.50
N LEU A 73 -9.88 -4.74 -0.19
CA LEU A 73 -11.22 -4.80 0.39
C LEU A 73 -11.34 -5.91 1.46
N VAL A 74 -10.74 -7.08 1.21
CA VAL A 74 -10.67 -8.15 2.23
C VAL A 74 -9.83 -7.72 3.43
N ILE A 75 -8.71 -7.01 3.22
CA ILE A 75 -7.92 -6.43 4.30
C ILE A 75 -8.76 -5.42 5.11
N CYS A 76 -9.56 -4.57 4.45
CA CYS A 76 -10.46 -3.64 5.14
C CYS A 76 -11.49 -4.39 5.99
N ASP A 77 -12.12 -5.43 5.45
CA ASP A 77 -13.06 -6.28 6.19
C ASP A 77 -12.40 -6.94 7.41
N ILE A 78 -11.18 -7.48 7.26
CA ILE A 78 -10.39 -8.03 8.37
C ILE A 78 -10.16 -6.98 9.45
N LEU A 79 -9.69 -5.79 9.08
CA LEU A 79 -9.42 -4.73 10.05
C LEU A 79 -10.70 -4.27 10.76
N ILE A 80 -11.85 -4.21 10.08
CA ILE A 80 -13.14 -3.90 10.71
C ILE A 80 -13.50 -4.94 11.79
N LEU A 81 -13.20 -6.23 11.58
CA LEU A 81 -13.45 -7.28 12.58
C LEU A 81 -12.57 -7.16 13.84
N HIS A 82 -11.39 -6.55 13.72
CA HIS A 82 -10.38 -6.56 14.79
C HIS A 82 -10.12 -5.19 15.44
N LEU A 83 -10.55 -4.10 14.81
CA LEU A 83 -10.38 -2.74 15.31
C LEU A 83 -11.69 -2.22 15.89
N LYS A 84 -11.59 -1.40 16.95
CA LYS A 84 -12.77 -0.84 17.61
C LYS A 84 -13.32 0.35 16.83
N ASN A 85 -12.44 1.19 16.31
CA ASN A 85 -12.77 2.34 15.47
C ASN A 85 -11.86 2.32 14.24
N PRO A 86 -12.14 1.49 13.22
CA PRO A 86 -11.17 1.15 12.17
C PRO A 86 -10.46 2.35 11.52
N LYS A 87 -11.18 3.45 11.27
CA LYS A 87 -10.62 4.70 10.74
C LYS A 87 -9.64 5.36 11.71
N GLU A 88 -10.07 5.63 12.95
CA GLU A 88 -9.22 6.29 13.94
C GLU A 88 -8.05 5.42 14.37
N ASP A 89 -8.26 4.11 14.50
CA ASP A 89 -7.23 3.15 14.88
C ASP A 89 -6.16 3.04 13.77
N PHE A 90 -6.56 2.98 12.49
CA PHE A 90 -5.63 3.00 11.36
C PHE A 90 -4.89 4.34 11.23
N LEU A 91 -5.59 5.47 11.44
CA LEU A 91 -4.96 6.79 11.42
C LEU A 91 -3.93 6.93 12.56
N THR A 92 -4.28 6.46 13.76
CA THR A 92 -3.39 6.44 14.93
C THR A 92 -2.16 5.58 14.66
N PHE A 93 -2.32 4.40 14.05
CA PHE A 93 -1.21 3.57 13.60
C PHE A 93 -0.29 4.32 12.62
N CYS A 94 -0.83 5.03 11.64
CA CYS A 94 0.00 5.82 10.71
C CYS A 94 0.73 6.98 11.42
N ARG A 95 0.05 7.65 12.36
CA ARG A 95 0.61 8.75 13.17
C ARG A 95 1.73 8.29 14.08
N SER A 96 1.62 7.11 14.69
CA SER A 96 2.67 6.55 15.56
C SER A 96 3.90 6.09 14.78
N ILE A 97 3.73 5.63 13.53
CA ILE A 97 4.90 5.29 12.69
C ILE A 97 5.62 6.56 12.22
N ASN A 98 4.87 7.59 11.82
CA ASN A 98 5.44 8.84 11.29
C ASN A 98 5.90 9.83 12.37
N ASN A 99 5.48 9.64 13.63
CA ASN A 99 5.57 10.64 14.70
C ASN A 99 4.92 12.00 14.36
N ASN A 100 3.76 11.97 13.71
CA ASN A 100 3.11 13.18 13.21
C ASN A 100 1.60 13.14 13.40
N GLN A 101 1.12 13.84 14.41
CA GLN A 101 -0.31 13.90 14.74
C GLN A 101 -1.15 14.67 13.71
N GLN A 102 -0.52 15.39 12.77
CA GLN A 102 -1.21 16.17 11.73
C GLN A 102 -1.53 15.35 10.47
N LEU A 103 -1.13 14.07 10.42
CA LEU A 103 -1.62 13.17 9.36
C LEU A 103 -3.14 13.06 9.44
N ASN A 104 -3.80 13.17 8.30
CA ASN A 104 -5.26 13.13 8.23
C ASN A 104 -5.76 12.67 6.86
N TYR A 105 -7.03 12.28 6.83
CA TYR A 105 -7.76 11.95 5.61
C TYR A 105 -8.19 13.20 4.85
N SER A 106 -8.24 13.09 3.53
CA SER A 106 -8.80 14.12 2.66
C SER A 106 -10.29 13.88 2.42
N GLY A 107 -11.15 14.59 3.16
CA GLY A 107 -12.61 14.48 2.97
C GLY A 107 -13.07 14.74 1.53
N ARG A 108 -12.35 15.60 0.79
CA ARG A 108 -12.59 15.84 -0.64
C ARG A 108 -12.36 14.58 -1.46
N VAL A 109 -11.25 13.88 -1.24
CA VAL A 109 -10.91 12.64 -1.95
C VAL A 109 -11.88 11.53 -1.58
N VAL A 110 -12.22 11.37 -0.29
CA VAL A 110 -13.24 10.39 0.14
C VAL A 110 -14.55 10.58 -0.62
N ASN A 111 -15.07 11.81 -0.66
CA ASN A 111 -16.33 12.10 -1.33
C ASN A 111 -16.24 11.89 -2.85
N SER A 112 -15.10 12.26 -3.45
CA SER A 112 -14.87 12.06 -4.88
C SER A 112 -14.76 10.58 -5.26
N GLU A 113 -14.12 9.75 -4.44
CA GLU A 113 -13.99 8.31 -4.74
C GLU A 113 -15.31 7.57 -4.53
N LYS A 114 -16.05 7.92 -3.47
CA LYS A 114 -17.36 7.33 -3.19
C LYS A 114 -18.36 7.55 -4.32
N SER A 115 -18.37 8.72 -4.95
CA SER A 115 -19.34 9.06 -5.99
C SER A 115 -19.16 8.28 -7.30
N VAL A 116 -17.96 7.73 -7.55
CA VAL A 116 -17.64 6.97 -8.78
C VAL A 116 -17.08 5.57 -8.49
N GLY A 117 -17.19 5.10 -7.24
CA GLY A 117 -16.59 3.86 -6.75
C GLY A 117 -17.22 2.55 -7.26
N TYR A 118 -18.00 2.59 -8.34
CA TYR A 118 -18.81 1.48 -8.84
C TYR A 118 -18.05 0.15 -9.00
N ARG A 119 -16.79 0.20 -9.47
CA ARG A 119 -15.96 -1.00 -9.62
C ARG A 119 -15.63 -1.65 -8.27
N ASN A 120 -15.32 -0.85 -7.26
CA ASN A 120 -15.06 -1.36 -5.91
C ASN A 120 -16.35 -1.87 -5.27
N VAL A 121 -17.49 -1.23 -5.52
CA VAL A 121 -18.82 -1.73 -5.09
C VAL A 121 -19.10 -3.11 -5.66
N ALA A 122 -18.86 -3.30 -6.96
CA ALA A 122 -19.03 -4.60 -7.62
C ALA A 122 -18.08 -5.65 -7.03
N LEU A 123 -16.79 -5.33 -6.86
CA LEU A 123 -15.81 -6.24 -6.26
C LEU A 123 -16.21 -6.64 -4.84
N CYS A 124 -16.58 -5.68 -3.99
CA CYS A 124 -16.96 -5.94 -2.60
C CYS A 124 -18.15 -6.90 -2.50
N ASN A 125 -19.22 -6.63 -3.25
CA ASN A 125 -20.40 -7.51 -3.26
C ASN A 125 -20.10 -8.89 -3.85
N PHE A 126 -19.24 -8.95 -4.87
CA PHE A 126 -18.86 -10.22 -5.49
C PHE A 126 -18.07 -11.10 -4.50
N ILE A 127 -17.06 -10.53 -3.82
CA ILE A 127 -16.32 -11.25 -2.77
C ILE A 127 -17.26 -11.69 -1.63
N LYS A 128 -18.21 -10.84 -1.23
CA LYS A 128 -19.22 -11.17 -0.23
C LYS A 128 -20.08 -12.36 -0.63
N SER A 129 -20.47 -12.47 -1.90
CA SER A 129 -21.25 -13.63 -2.39
C SER A 129 -20.52 -14.98 -2.26
N PHE A 130 -19.19 -14.97 -2.16
CA PHE A 130 -18.37 -16.15 -1.88
C PHE A 130 -18.06 -16.33 -0.37
N GLY A 131 -18.56 -15.45 0.49
CA GLY A 131 -18.36 -15.53 1.95
C GLY A 131 -17.02 -14.99 2.45
N ASN A 132 -16.19 -14.37 1.61
CA ASN A 132 -14.89 -13.81 2.01
C ASN A 132 -14.97 -12.31 2.37
N ILE A 133 -16.16 -11.73 2.51
CA ILE A 133 -16.42 -10.46 3.20
C ILE A 133 -17.57 -10.69 4.18
N ILE A 134 -17.33 -10.42 5.46
CA ILE A 134 -18.29 -10.72 6.53
C ILE A 134 -19.14 -9.49 6.85
N ASN A 135 -18.52 -8.32 6.95
CA ASN A 135 -19.20 -7.07 7.31
C ASN A 135 -20.11 -6.54 6.19
N ASP A 136 -20.85 -5.47 6.49
CA ASP A 136 -21.66 -4.78 5.48
C ASP A 136 -20.76 -4.19 4.38
N PRO A 137 -21.05 -4.41 3.08
CA PRO A 137 -20.26 -3.85 2.00
C PRO A 137 -20.05 -2.34 2.09
N ASN A 138 -21.03 -1.57 2.57
CA ASN A 138 -20.90 -0.12 2.67
C ASN A 138 -19.88 0.28 3.73
N GLU A 139 -19.81 -0.45 4.83
CA GLU A 139 -18.81 -0.22 5.89
C GLU A 139 -17.39 -0.51 5.38
N VAL A 140 -17.20 -1.64 4.68
CA VAL A 140 -15.91 -2.01 4.07
C VAL A 140 -15.47 -0.98 3.04
N LEU A 141 -16.39 -0.56 2.16
CA LEU A 141 -16.10 0.44 1.13
C LEU A 141 -15.80 1.81 1.74
N ASP A 142 -16.60 2.24 2.73
CA ASP A 142 -16.39 3.49 3.43
C ASP A 142 -14.99 3.54 4.07
N PHE A 143 -14.59 2.48 4.75
CA PHE A 143 -13.24 2.39 5.33
C PHE A 143 -12.15 2.40 4.24
N TYR A 144 -12.32 1.62 3.16
CA TYR A 144 -11.39 1.57 2.03
C TYR A 144 -11.14 2.96 1.41
N PHE A 145 -12.20 3.76 1.18
CA PHE A 145 -12.07 5.10 0.63
C PHE A 145 -11.36 6.07 1.59
N HIS A 146 -11.57 5.94 2.91
CA HIS A 146 -10.82 6.73 3.89
C HIS A 146 -9.34 6.39 3.86
N ILE A 147 -9.00 5.09 3.87
CA ILE A 147 -7.62 4.60 3.76
C ILE A 147 -6.92 5.16 2.51
N CYS A 148 -7.58 5.16 1.35
CA CYS A 148 -7.00 5.70 0.11
C CYS A 148 -6.81 7.23 0.17
N SER A 149 -7.67 7.93 0.91
CA SER A 149 -7.63 9.39 1.06
C SER A 149 -6.59 9.94 2.03
N LEU A 150 -5.85 9.09 2.75
CA LEU A 150 -4.79 9.52 3.66
C LEU A 150 -3.77 10.37 2.90
N GLU A 151 -3.45 11.56 3.43
CA GLU A 151 -2.52 12.49 2.78
C GLU A 151 -1.17 12.52 3.48
N MET A 152 -0.11 12.36 2.67
CA MET A 152 1.28 12.52 3.08
C MET A 152 2.06 13.22 1.97
N SER A 153 3.12 13.90 2.35
CA SER A 153 4.19 14.35 1.47
C SER A 153 5.18 13.21 1.18
N CYS A 154 6.14 13.41 0.26
CA CYS A 154 7.20 12.43 0.05
C CYS A 154 8.04 12.23 1.32
N GLN A 155 8.31 13.31 2.05
CA GLN A 155 9.04 13.25 3.33
C GLN A 155 8.31 12.34 4.32
N GLU A 156 7.04 12.67 4.62
CA GLU A 156 6.21 11.89 5.55
C GLU A 156 6.10 10.42 5.07
N LEU A 157 5.88 10.19 3.78
CA LEU A 157 5.75 8.84 3.22
C LEU A 157 7.03 8.01 3.35
N SER A 158 8.20 8.59 3.06
CA SER A 158 9.49 7.89 3.20
C SER A 158 9.79 7.50 4.64
N GLN A 159 9.50 8.40 5.59
CA GLN A 159 9.64 8.14 7.03
C GLN A 159 8.68 7.03 7.48
N THR A 160 7.41 7.10 7.05
CA THR A 160 6.39 6.11 7.42
C THR A 160 6.75 4.69 6.95
N PHE A 161 7.49 4.53 5.86
CA PHE A 161 7.86 3.21 5.33
C PHE A 161 9.25 2.75 5.75
N LEU A 162 9.97 3.54 6.55
CA LEU A 162 11.33 3.23 6.96
C LEU A 162 11.43 1.92 7.75
N TYR A 163 10.37 1.53 8.47
CA TYR A 163 10.31 0.25 9.20
C TYR A 163 10.45 -0.99 8.28
N LEU A 164 10.22 -0.88 6.98
CA LEU A 164 10.45 -1.96 6.01
C LEU A 164 11.90 -2.03 5.52
N ALA A 165 12.68 -0.98 5.76
CA ALA A 165 14.11 -0.90 5.47
C ALA A 165 14.99 -1.11 6.71
N SER A 166 14.47 -0.88 7.93
CA SER A 166 15.22 -0.99 9.17
C SER A 166 15.15 -2.40 9.78
N ASP A 167 16.22 -2.81 10.47
CA ASP A 167 16.31 -4.13 11.14
C ASP A 167 15.52 -4.20 12.46
N ASP A 168 15.07 -3.06 13.00
CA ASP A 168 14.31 -3.00 14.25
C ASP A 168 12.80 -3.17 14.05
N PHE A 169 12.29 -2.99 12.82
CA PHE A 169 10.89 -3.12 12.42
C PHE A 169 9.91 -2.39 13.36
N ARG A 170 10.37 -1.29 13.95
CA ARG A 170 9.70 -0.55 15.02
C ARG A 170 9.23 0.82 14.55
N SER A 171 8.24 1.37 15.25
CA SER A 171 7.81 2.76 15.09
C SER A 171 8.82 3.72 15.73
N SER A 172 8.64 5.03 15.50
CA SER A 172 9.39 6.06 16.22
C SER A 172 9.24 5.97 17.74
N ASP A 173 8.12 5.42 18.19
CA ASP A 173 7.78 5.25 19.60
C ASP A 173 8.27 3.90 20.15
N ASN A 174 9.11 3.19 19.38
CA ASN A 174 9.72 1.90 19.73
C ASN A 174 8.73 0.72 19.82
N ASP A 175 7.51 0.87 19.29
CA ASP A 175 6.53 -0.20 19.17
C ASP A 175 6.87 -1.11 17.99
N GLU A 176 6.91 -2.42 18.22
CA GLU A 176 7.13 -3.40 17.15
C GLU A 176 5.97 -3.35 16.14
N ILE A 177 6.25 -2.97 14.89
CA ILE A 177 5.25 -2.90 13.82
C ILE A 177 5.12 -4.29 13.17
N LEU A 178 6.25 -4.93 12.89
CA LEU A 178 6.35 -6.26 12.31
C LEU A 178 7.55 -6.98 12.91
N ASN A 179 7.60 -8.30 12.75
CA ASN A 179 8.86 -9.04 12.87
C ASN A 179 9.57 -9.19 11.51
N MET A 180 10.82 -9.65 11.53
CA MET A 180 11.65 -9.85 10.34
C MET A 180 10.97 -10.72 9.26
N SER A 181 10.27 -11.78 9.64
CA SER A 181 9.59 -12.68 8.70
C SER A 181 8.44 -11.96 7.98
N GLN A 182 7.66 -11.17 8.71
CA GLN A 182 6.55 -10.40 8.17
C GLN A 182 7.05 -9.29 7.24
N ALA A 183 8.07 -8.53 7.65
CA ALA A 183 8.66 -7.47 6.83
C ALA A 183 9.25 -8.01 5.53
N LYS A 184 9.96 -9.14 5.59
CA LYS A 184 10.47 -9.85 4.40
C LYS A 184 9.35 -10.19 3.42
N ARG A 185 8.23 -10.72 3.91
CA ARG A 185 7.09 -11.12 3.08
C ARG A 185 6.35 -9.91 2.48
N ILE A 186 6.20 -8.82 3.24
CA ILE A 186 5.62 -7.58 2.72
C ILE A 186 6.51 -7.00 1.62
N ASN A 187 7.83 -6.94 1.82
CA ASN A 187 8.77 -6.52 0.78
C ASN A 187 8.71 -7.44 -0.46
N ALA A 188 8.54 -8.76 -0.28
CA ALA A 188 8.37 -9.68 -1.40
C ALA A 188 7.07 -9.39 -2.20
N ILE A 189 5.94 -9.16 -1.53
CA ILE A 189 4.68 -8.81 -2.19
C ILE A 189 4.78 -7.43 -2.85
N MET A 190 5.50 -6.48 -2.26
CA MET A 190 5.79 -5.18 -2.88
C MET A 190 6.59 -5.35 -4.16
N GLN A 191 7.58 -6.24 -4.16
CA GLN A 191 8.38 -6.54 -5.34
C GLN A 191 7.56 -7.16 -6.48
N THR A 192 6.65 -8.08 -6.15
CA THR A 192 5.95 -8.90 -7.17
C THR A 192 4.59 -8.35 -7.59
N CYS A 193 3.92 -7.58 -6.72
CA CYS A 193 2.55 -7.11 -6.91
C CYS A 193 2.41 -5.58 -6.83
N GLY A 194 3.48 -4.87 -6.44
CA GLY A 194 3.40 -3.46 -6.08
C GLY A 194 3.03 -2.49 -7.19
N PHE A 195 3.26 -2.88 -8.44
CA PHE A 195 3.00 -2.08 -9.65
C PHE A 195 2.03 -2.78 -10.60
N TYR A 196 1.23 -3.72 -10.07
CA TYR A 196 0.23 -4.46 -10.85
C TYR A 196 0.91 -5.15 -12.05
N ASP A 197 0.39 -4.92 -13.25
CA ASP A 197 0.90 -5.45 -14.51
C ASP A 197 2.32 -4.94 -14.87
N GLU A 198 2.84 -3.90 -14.20
CA GLU A 198 4.20 -3.38 -14.37
C GLU A 198 5.17 -3.81 -13.26
N SER A 199 4.79 -4.72 -12.36
CA SER A 199 5.68 -5.16 -11.27
C SER A 199 6.97 -5.81 -11.79
N GLY A 200 6.88 -6.59 -12.87
CA GLY A 200 8.06 -7.16 -13.54
C GLY A 200 8.97 -6.09 -14.16
N GLU A 201 8.38 -5.08 -14.80
CA GLU A 201 9.14 -3.97 -15.40
C GLU A 201 9.84 -3.12 -14.33
N PHE A 202 9.15 -2.84 -13.21
CA PHE A 202 9.75 -2.14 -12.07
C PHE A 202 10.89 -2.94 -11.46
N ALA A 203 10.72 -4.24 -11.26
CA ALA A 203 11.78 -5.13 -10.78
C ALA A 203 12.99 -5.12 -11.72
N PHE A 204 12.76 -5.19 -13.03
CA PHE A 204 13.81 -5.23 -14.04
C PHE A 204 14.59 -3.91 -14.15
N ARG A 205 13.90 -2.76 -14.08
CA ARG A 205 14.53 -1.44 -14.27
C ARG A 205 15.06 -0.79 -13.00
N VAL A 206 14.33 -0.94 -11.91
CA VAL A 206 14.63 -0.27 -10.63
C VAL A 206 15.27 -1.25 -9.66
N GLY A 207 14.72 -2.47 -9.58
CA GLY A 207 15.24 -3.53 -8.72
C GLY A 207 15.15 -3.20 -7.24
N LEU A 208 13.99 -2.67 -6.82
CA LEU A 208 13.62 -2.45 -5.42
C LEU A 208 12.18 -2.94 -5.20
N PRO A 209 11.83 -3.39 -3.99
CA PRO A 209 10.44 -3.49 -3.55
C PRO A 209 9.78 -2.11 -3.57
N GLY A 210 8.55 -2.01 -4.08
CA GLY A 210 7.85 -0.73 -4.06
C GLY A 210 6.33 -0.85 -4.20
N LYS A 211 5.65 0.30 -4.12
CA LYS A 211 4.22 0.42 -4.36
C LYS A 211 3.90 1.75 -5.01
N SER A 212 3.07 1.73 -6.05
CA SER A 212 2.52 2.94 -6.67
C SER A 212 1.11 3.28 -6.18
N GLY A 213 0.76 4.57 -6.29
CA GLY A 213 -0.59 5.08 -6.11
C GLY A 213 -0.99 6.02 -7.25
N VAL A 214 -2.26 6.00 -7.64
CA VAL A 214 -2.80 6.84 -8.72
C VAL A 214 -2.79 8.34 -8.40
N GLY A 215 -2.46 8.72 -7.16
CA GLY A 215 -2.16 10.10 -6.77
C GLY A 215 -0.82 10.60 -7.31
N GLY A 216 -0.06 9.75 -8.02
CA GLY A 216 1.25 10.05 -8.60
C GLY A 216 2.42 9.71 -7.70
N GLY A 217 2.15 9.13 -6.53
CA GLY A 217 3.17 8.70 -5.57
C GLY A 217 3.73 7.31 -5.91
N ILE A 218 5.01 7.11 -5.61
CA ILE A 218 5.64 5.81 -5.54
C ILE A 218 6.50 5.77 -4.27
N ILE A 219 6.40 4.67 -3.52
CA ILE A 219 7.32 4.35 -2.44
C ILE A 219 8.16 3.15 -2.85
N ALA A 220 9.47 3.21 -2.62
CA ALA A 220 10.39 2.10 -2.83
C ALA A 220 11.32 1.93 -1.63
N VAL A 221 11.69 0.68 -1.34
CA VAL A 221 12.40 0.29 -0.13
C VAL A 221 13.65 -0.48 -0.54
N HIS A 222 14.81 -0.03 -0.08
CA HIS A 222 16.03 -0.83 -0.12
C HIS A 222 16.31 -1.34 1.30
N PRO A 223 16.11 -2.65 1.58
CA PRO A 223 16.38 -3.23 2.88
C PRO A 223 17.79 -2.86 3.37
N ASN A 224 17.86 -2.44 4.63
CA ASN A 224 19.07 -2.10 5.38
C ASN A 224 19.85 -0.89 4.80
N LYS A 225 19.22 -0.09 3.93
CA LYS A 225 19.83 1.09 3.31
C LYS A 225 18.94 2.32 3.39
N TYR A 226 17.82 2.34 2.68
CA TYR A 226 16.98 3.53 2.57
C TYR A 226 15.54 3.22 2.19
N CYS A 227 14.69 4.22 2.40
CA CYS A 227 13.34 4.29 1.87
C CYS A 227 13.26 5.55 1.00
N ILE A 228 12.67 5.46 -0.19
CA ILE A 228 12.58 6.57 -1.14
C ILE A 228 11.16 6.75 -1.65
N ALA A 229 10.64 7.97 -1.49
CA ALA A 229 9.35 8.38 -1.99
C ALA A 229 9.52 9.36 -3.15
N VAL A 230 8.82 9.14 -4.25
CA VAL A 230 8.74 10.08 -5.37
C VAL A 230 7.30 10.41 -5.68
N TRP A 231 7.05 11.65 -6.11
CA TRP A 231 5.72 12.09 -6.48
C TRP A 231 5.76 12.90 -7.77
N SER A 232 4.97 12.45 -8.75
CA SER A 232 4.66 13.22 -9.94
C SER A 232 3.27 12.84 -10.45
N PRO A 233 2.30 13.78 -10.51
CA PRO A 233 0.89 13.46 -10.78
C PRO A 233 0.61 12.76 -12.11
N LYS A 234 1.40 13.02 -13.16
CA LYS A 234 1.15 12.43 -14.49
C LYS A 234 1.50 10.94 -14.50
N LEU A 235 0.50 10.12 -14.80
CA LEU A 235 0.62 8.66 -14.88
C LEU A 235 0.92 8.20 -16.31
N ASN A 236 1.54 7.03 -16.45
CA ASN A 236 1.62 6.28 -17.71
C ASN A 236 0.30 5.51 -17.98
N ASP A 237 0.22 4.81 -19.11
CA ASP A 237 -0.97 4.03 -19.51
C ASP A 237 -1.33 2.89 -18.54
N LYS A 238 -0.41 2.52 -17.66
CA LYS A 238 -0.58 1.48 -16.63
C LYS A 238 -0.94 2.04 -15.25
N GLY A 239 -1.08 3.36 -15.13
CA GLY A 239 -1.50 4.02 -13.89
C GLY A 239 -0.38 4.30 -12.89
N ASN A 240 0.88 4.21 -13.32
CA ASN A 240 2.06 4.48 -12.49
C ASN A 240 2.68 5.85 -12.84
N SER A 241 3.29 6.53 -11.87
CA SER A 241 3.92 7.84 -12.12
C SER A 241 5.07 7.74 -13.12
N TYR A 242 4.92 8.31 -14.31
CA TYR A 242 5.91 8.17 -15.39
C TYR A 242 7.28 8.76 -14.99
N ARG A 243 7.28 9.98 -14.46
CA ARG A 243 8.51 10.64 -13.99
C ARG A 243 9.07 9.98 -12.73
N GLY A 244 8.21 9.48 -11.85
CA GLY A 244 8.63 8.75 -10.65
C GLY A 244 9.39 7.47 -11.00
N MET A 245 8.84 6.65 -11.92
CA MET A 245 9.49 5.46 -12.43
C MET A 245 10.85 5.77 -13.05
N LYS A 246 10.92 6.79 -13.92
CA LYS A 246 12.17 7.14 -14.61
C LYS A 246 13.24 7.67 -13.65
N PHE A 247 12.83 8.45 -12.65
CA PHE A 247 13.76 8.91 -11.61
C PHE A 247 14.34 7.73 -10.83
N LEU A 248 13.49 6.78 -10.39
CA LEU A 248 13.95 5.63 -9.61
C LEU A 248 14.90 4.73 -10.42
N GLU A 249 14.63 4.49 -11.71
CA GLU A 249 15.52 3.77 -12.62
C GLU A 249 16.91 4.43 -12.71
N LEU A 250 16.95 5.76 -12.94
CA LEU A 250 18.20 6.50 -13.02
C LEU A 250 18.92 6.53 -11.67
N PHE A 251 18.18 6.70 -10.58
CA PHE A 251 18.74 6.73 -9.22
C PHE A 251 19.45 5.42 -8.87
N THR A 252 18.82 4.27 -9.10
CA THR A 252 19.46 2.97 -8.80
C THR A 252 20.59 2.65 -9.76
N THR A 253 20.52 3.10 -11.01
CA THR A 253 21.63 3.00 -11.99
C THR A 253 22.86 3.78 -11.54
N GLU A 254 22.70 5.07 -11.19
CA GLU A 254 23.81 5.94 -10.79
C GLU A 254 24.40 5.53 -9.43
N THR A 255 23.55 5.16 -8.47
CA THR A 255 23.99 4.77 -7.12
C THR A 255 24.48 3.33 -7.06
N LYS A 256 24.15 2.49 -8.05
CA LYS A 256 24.38 1.03 -8.06
C LYS A 256 23.73 0.33 -6.87
N LEU A 257 22.63 0.87 -6.36
CA LEU A 257 21.88 0.34 -5.22
C LEU A 257 20.59 -0.32 -5.71
N SER A 258 20.72 -1.58 -6.09
CA SER A 258 19.63 -2.51 -6.42
C SER A 258 19.72 -3.74 -5.53
N ILE A 259 18.60 -4.44 -5.33
CA ILE A 259 18.60 -5.72 -4.60
C ILE A 259 18.97 -6.93 -5.47
N PHE A 260 19.21 -6.72 -6.77
CA PHE A 260 19.60 -7.74 -7.76
C PHE A 260 21.03 -7.54 -8.27
#